data_AF-A0A6G1B431-F1
#
_entry.id   AF-A0A6G1B431-F1
#
_cell.length_a   1.000
_cell.length_b   1.000
_cell.length_c   1.000
_cell.angle_alpha   90.00
_cell.angle_beta   90.00
_cell.angle_gamma   90.00
#
_symmetry.space_group_name_H-M   'P 1'
#
loop_
_entity.id
_entity.type
_entity.pdbx_description
1 polymer ?
#
loop_
_entity_poly.entity_id
_entity_poly.type
_entity_poly.pdbx_seq_one_letter_code
_entity_poly.pdbx_strand_id
1 'polypeptide(L)'
;EFRTIVIKLISGIEKGMEDTREAIATKIMDLKNSSDELKNAINEVHNKMEAATAWIEEAKRRIGELKDTMIEKEEAEKKRDKLIQEHERRIRELSDAIKQNNIRIIRIPKEDGEKGAEGVLEQIIAKNFLNLGKETDTETQEAQRTPLKCNLIQSSV
;
A
#
# COMPACT_ATOMS: atom_id res chain seq x y z
N GLU A 1 89.62 -39.60 32.44
CA GLU A 1 88.27 -39.31 32.98
C GLU A 1 87.73 -37.95 32.53
N PHE A 2 88.45 -36.85 32.73
CA PHE A 2 88.01 -35.48 32.35
C PHE A 2 87.53 -35.32 30.88
N ARG A 3 88.32 -35.78 29.90
CA ARG A 3 87.99 -35.69 28.46
C ARG A 3 86.64 -36.34 28.12
N THR A 4 86.32 -37.48 28.73
CA THR A 4 85.07 -38.20 28.50
C THR A 4 83.86 -37.45 29.06
N ILE A 5 84.03 -36.76 30.18
CA ILE A 5 82.98 -35.91 30.78
C ILE A 5 82.69 -34.73 29.86
N VAL A 6 83.74 -34.06 29.36
CA VAL A 6 83.60 -32.92 28.44
C VAL A 6 82.86 -33.32 27.16
N ILE A 7 83.20 -34.46 26.55
CA ILE A 7 82.52 -34.95 25.34
C ILE A 7 81.02 -35.20 25.61
N LYS A 8 80.67 -35.85 26.73
CA LYS A 8 79.27 -36.09 27.09
C LYS A 8 78.47 -34.80 27.28
N LEU A 9 79.08 -33.77 27.88
CA LEU A 9 78.44 -32.47 28.07
C LEU A 9 78.18 -31.76 26.74
N ILE A 10 79.18 -31.74 25.85
CA ILE A 10 79.04 -31.13 24.51
C ILE A 10 77.94 -31.83 23.72
N SER A 11 77.94 -33.17 23.66
CA SER A 11 76.90 -33.91 22.94
C SER A 11 75.49 -33.71 23.54
N GLY A 12 75.40 -33.51 24.86
CA GLY A 12 74.13 -33.17 25.51
C GLY A 12 73.62 -31.78 25.11
N ILE A 13 74.51 -30.80 25.01
CA ILE A 13 74.18 -29.45 24.54
C ILE A 13 73.78 -29.47 23.07
N GLU A 14 74.56 -30.14 22.21
CA GLU A 14 74.26 -30.29 20.78
C GLU A 14 72.87 -30.89 20.57
N LYS A 15 72.53 -31.96 21.31
CA LYS A 15 71.20 -32.57 21.25
C LYS A 15 70.10 -31.60 21.70
N GLY A 16 70.27 -30.91 22.83
CA GLY A 16 69.30 -29.92 23.29
C GLY A 16 69.12 -28.75 22.33
N MET A 17 70.20 -28.33 21.66
CA MET A 17 70.15 -27.30 20.61
C MET A 17 69.39 -27.80 19.37
N GLU A 18 69.58 -29.05 18.97
CA GLU A 18 68.84 -29.64 17.85
C GLU A 18 67.34 -29.78 18.18
N ASP A 19 66.99 -30.31 19.36
CA ASP A 19 65.60 -30.46 19.80
C ASP A 19 64.89 -29.08 19.87
N THR A 20 65.59 -28.05 20.36
CA THR A 20 65.03 -26.68 20.40
C THR A 20 64.92 -26.06 19.01
N ARG A 21 65.87 -26.33 18.10
CA ARG A 21 65.81 -25.89 16.70
C ARG A 21 64.61 -26.49 15.98
N GLU A 22 64.38 -27.80 16.11
CA GLU A 22 63.23 -28.48 15.51
C GLU A 22 61.91 -27.93 16.08
N ALA A 23 61.82 -27.73 17.39
CA ALA A 23 60.62 -27.17 18.02
C ALA A 23 60.31 -25.73 17.54
N ILE A 24 61.34 -24.91 17.34
CA ILE A 24 61.19 -23.55 16.78
C ILE A 24 60.75 -23.62 15.32
N ALA A 25 61.36 -24.49 14.51
CA ALA A 25 61.02 -24.64 13.09
C ALA A 25 59.55 -25.05 12.90
N THR A 26 59.07 -26.01 13.69
CA THR A 26 57.67 -26.45 13.66
C THR A 26 56.73 -25.30 14.04
N LYS A 27 57.00 -24.57 15.14
CA LYS A 27 56.17 -23.42 15.54
C LYS A 27 56.15 -22.30 14.49
N ILE A 28 57.28 -22.04 13.82
CA ILE A 28 57.34 -21.05 12.73
C ILE A 28 56.47 -21.50 11.55
N MET A 29 56.49 -22.80 11.21
CA MET A 29 55.66 -23.36 10.16
C MET A 29 54.17 -23.23 10.50
N ASP A 30 53.77 -23.56 11.72
CA ASP A 30 52.38 -23.44 12.20
C ASP A 30 51.90 -21.98 12.18
N LEU A 31 52.74 -21.05 12.67
CA LEU A 31 52.42 -19.61 12.65
C LEU A 31 52.27 -19.09 11.22
N LYS A 32 53.11 -19.55 10.30
CA LYS A 32 53.02 -19.16 8.89
C LYS A 32 51.70 -19.63 8.27
N ASN A 33 51.33 -20.90 8.48
CA ASN A 33 50.08 -21.47 7.98
C ASN A 33 48.87 -20.70 8.54
N SER A 34 48.86 -20.46 9.85
CA SER A 34 47.79 -19.67 10.49
C SER A 34 47.73 -18.24 9.95
N SER A 35 48.88 -17.60 9.67
CA SER A 35 48.92 -16.28 9.05
C SER A 35 48.34 -16.26 7.63
N ASP A 36 48.58 -17.31 6.83
CA ASP A 36 48.03 -17.42 5.47
C ASP A 36 46.51 -17.64 5.50
N GLU A 37 46.02 -18.46 6.43
CA GLU A 37 44.58 -18.64 6.66
C GLU A 37 43.87 -17.34 7.05
N LEU A 38 44.45 -16.58 7.99
CA LEU A 38 43.91 -15.29 8.41
C LEU A 38 43.87 -14.29 7.25
N LYS A 39 44.92 -14.26 6.41
CA LYS A 39 44.97 -13.39 5.23
C LYS A 39 43.86 -13.73 4.23
N ASN A 40 43.61 -15.02 4.00
CA ASN A 40 42.52 -15.47 3.13
C ASN A 40 41.14 -15.07 3.70
N ALA A 41 40.93 -15.27 5.01
CA ALA A 41 39.69 -14.88 5.68
C ALA A 41 39.45 -13.36 5.59
N ILE A 42 40.48 -12.54 5.78
CA ILE A 42 40.39 -11.08 5.64
C ILE A 42 39.97 -10.68 4.22
N ASN A 43 40.58 -11.29 3.20
CA ASN A 43 40.22 -11.02 1.80
C ASN A 43 38.77 -11.41 1.50
N GLU A 44 38.29 -12.54 2.03
CA GLU A 44 36.90 -12.95 1.84
C GLU A 44 35.92 -11.96 2.48
N VAL A 45 36.21 -11.51 3.72
CA VAL A 45 35.41 -10.50 4.41
C VAL A 45 35.41 -9.18 3.63
N HIS A 46 36.56 -8.76 3.12
CA HIS A 46 36.69 -7.55 2.32
C HIS A 46 35.80 -7.60 1.07
N ASN A 47 35.87 -8.68 0.29
CA ASN A 47 35.05 -8.84 -0.92
C ASN A 47 33.54 -8.83 -0.59
N LYS A 48 33.14 -9.49 0.50
CA LYS A 48 31.74 -9.47 0.97
C LYS A 48 31.29 -8.07 1.37
N MET A 49 32.17 -7.28 1.99
CA MET A 49 31.90 -5.90 2.38
C MET A 49 31.75 -4.98 1.16
N GLU A 50 32.58 -5.15 0.13
CA GLU A 50 32.43 -4.42 -1.13
C GLU A 50 31.10 -4.73 -1.82
N ALA A 51 30.74 -6.02 -1.89
CA ALA A 51 29.46 -6.45 -2.45
C ALA A 51 28.26 -5.87 -1.67
N ALA A 52 28.32 -5.89 -0.32
CA ALA A 52 27.29 -5.28 0.52
C ALA A 52 27.18 -3.77 0.30
N THR A 53 28.30 -3.08 0.13
CA THR A 53 28.34 -1.64 -0.15
C THR A 53 27.65 -1.31 -1.47
N ALA A 54 27.98 -2.05 -2.53
CA ALA A 54 27.34 -1.88 -3.84
C ALA A 54 25.82 -2.13 -3.77
N TRP A 55 25.40 -3.17 -3.03
CA TRP A 55 23.99 -3.47 -2.84
C TRP A 55 23.25 -2.37 -2.07
N ILE A 56 23.88 -1.76 -1.06
CA ILE A 56 23.31 -0.63 -0.31
C ILE A 56 23.11 0.59 -1.21
N GLU A 57 24.08 0.93 -2.06
CA GLU A 57 23.94 2.08 -2.98
C GLU A 57 22.83 1.86 -4.01
N GLU A 58 22.71 0.63 -4.52
CA GLU A 58 21.61 0.27 -5.42
C GLU A 58 20.24 0.33 -4.71
N ALA A 59 20.16 -0.14 -3.46
CA ALA A 59 18.94 -0.03 -2.66
C ALA A 59 18.56 1.45 -2.41
N LYS A 60 19.52 2.31 -2.10
CA LYS A 60 19.29 3.77 -1.94
C LYS A 60 18.75 4.39 -3.22
N ARG A 61 19.32 4.06 -4.38
CA ARG A 61 18.85 4.55 -5.68
C ARG A 61 17.39 4.18 -5.92
N ARG A 62 17.04 2.90 -5.73
CA ARG A 62 15.66 2.41 -5.89
C ARG A 62 14.67 3.06 -4.92
N ILE A 63 15.09 3.32 -3.68
CA ILE A 63 14.26 4.04 -2.71
C ILE A 63 14.03 5.49 -3.18
N GLY A 64 15.03 6.14 -3.76
CA GLY A 64 14.90 7.45 -4.37
C GLY A 64 13.83 7.47 -5.47
N GLU A 65 13.92 6.56 -6.44
CA GLU A 65 12.96 6.46 -7.56
C GLU A 65 11.53 6.18 -7.09
N LEU A 66 11.37 5.32 -6.08
CA LEU A 66 10.07 5.06 -5.47
C LEU A 66 9.50 6.29 -4.77
N LYS A 67 10.35 7.08 -4.11
CA LYS A 67 9.93 8.31 -3.44
C LYS A 67 9.42 9.34 -4.44
N ASP A 68 10.12 9.53 -5.56
CA ASP A 68 9.70 10.46 -6.61
C ASP A 68 8.37 10.03 -7.22
N THR A 69 8.24 8.73 -7.55
CA THR A 69 6.98 8.15 -8.06
C THR A 69 5.82 8.33 -7.06
N MET A 70 6.09 8.23 -5.76
CA MET A 70 5.07 8.41 -4.73
C MET A 70 4.56 9.86 -4.68
N ILE A 71 5.46 10.83 -4.80
CA ILE A 71 5.10 12.26 -4.83
C ILE A 71 4.21 12.55 -6.04
N GLU A 72 4.58 12.06 -7.23
CA GLU A 72 3.77 12.22 -8.44
C GLU A 72 2.36 11.63 -8.30
N LYS A 73 2.25 10.45 -7.69
CA LYS A 73 0.96 9.81 -7.43
C LYS A 73 0.09 10.60 -6.46
N GLU A 74 0.68 11.13 -5.38
CA GLU A 74 -0.02 11.95 -4.40
C GLU A 74 -0.58 13.23 -5.04
N GLU A 75 0.20 13.89 -5.91
CA GLU A 75 -0.27 15.07 -6.65
C GLU A 75 -1.40 14.72 -7.63
N ALA A 76 -1.30 13.58 -8.33
CA ALA A 76 -2.35 13.12 -9.24
C ALA A 76 -3.64 12.76 -8.48
N GLU A 77 -3.53 12.17 -7.30
CA GLU A 77 -4.66 11.87 -6.42
C GLU A 77 -5.35 13.14 -5.92
N LYS A 78 -4.58 14.12 -5.42
CA LYS A 78 -5.13 15.43 -5.04
C LYS A 78 -5.89 16.12 -6.17
N LYS A 79 -5.43 15.97 -7.42
CA LYS A 79 -6.15 16.50 -8.60
C LYS A 79 -7.45 15.74 -8.85
N ARG A 80 -7.45 14.41 -8.76
CA ARG A 80 -8.66 13.58 -8.90
C ARG A 80 -9.69 13.89 -7.82
N ASP A 81 -9.27 14.07 -6.58
CA ASP A 81 -10.17 14.39 -5.46
C ASP A 81 -10.88 15.72 -5.66
N LYS A 82 -10.15 16.74 -6.12
CA LYS A 82 -10.75 18.05 -6.46
C LYS A 82 -11.79 17.93 -7.58
N LEU A 83 -11.52 17.11 -8.59
CA LEU A 83 -12.49 16.86 -9.68
C LEU A 83 -13.73 16.13 -9.17
N ILE A 84 -13.56 15.12 -8.31
CA ILE A 84 -14.67 14.38 -7.69
C ILE A 84 -15.54 15.35 -6.87
N GLN A 85 -14.94 16.16 -6.00
CA GLN A 85 -15.69 17.14 -5.20
C GLN A 85 -16.48 18.12 -6.06
N GLU A 86 -15.88 18.60 -7.15
CA GLU A 86 -16.54 19.50 -8.08
C GLU A 86 -17.69 18.81 -8.83
N HIS A 87 -17.50 17.57 -9.28
CA HIS A 87 -18.56 16.79 -9.92
C HIS A 87 -19.70 16.48 -8.96
N GLU A 88 -19.42 16.10 -7.72
CA GLU A 88 -20.43 15.88 -6.69
C GLU A 88 -21.24 17.16 -6.42
N ARG A 89 -20.58 18.31 -6.34
CA ARG A 89 -21.24 19.61 -6.19
C ARG A 89 -22.19 19.88 -7.36
N ARG A 90 -21.72 19.71 -8.60
CA ARG A 90 -22.55 19.90 -9.80
C ARG A 90 -23.72 18.93 -9.87
N ILE A 91 -23.53 17.68 -9.47
CA ILE A 91 -24.61 16.69 -9.42
C ILE A 91 -25.68 17.11 -8.41
N ARG A 92 -25.28 17.60 -7.23
CA ARG A 92 -26.24 18.14 -6.24
C ARG A 92 -27.01 19.32 -6.83
N GLU A 93 -26.32 20.29 -7.42
CA GLU A 93 -26.95 21.46 -8.04
C GLU A 93 -27.94 21.08 -9.15
N LEU A 94 -27.56 20.15 -10.02
CA LEU A 94 -28.45 19.66 -11.07
C LEU A 94 -29.64 18.88 -10.50
N SER A 95 -29.41 18.03 -9.50
CA SER A 95 -30.48 17.32 -8.80
C SER A 95 -31.48 18.29 -8.17
N ASP A 96 -30.99 19.35 -7.53
CA ASP A 96 -31.83 20.36 -6.89
C ASP A 96 -32.61 21.17 -7.93
N ALA A 97 -31.98 21.52 -9.05
CA ALA A 97 -32.64 22.18 -10.18
C ALA A 97 -33.76 21.31 -10.78
N ILE A 98 -33.51 20.02 -11.01
CA ILE A 98 -34.51 19.07 -11.53
C ILE A 98 -35.68 18.92 -10.55
N LYS A 99 -35.42 18.95 -9.23
CA LYS A 99 -36.43 18.77 -8.19
C LYS A 99 -37.15 20.05 -7.79
N GLN A 100 -36.74 21.21 -8.31
CA GLN A 100 -37.24 22.51 -7.88
C GLN A 100 -38.76 22.64 -7.95
N ASN A 101 -39.39 22.04 -8.97
CA ASN A 101 -40.85 22.07 -9.19
C ASN A 101 -41.56 20.80 -8.67
N ASN A 102 -40.85 19.87 -8.05
CA ASN A 102 -41.42 18.60 -7.61
C ASN A 102 -42.06 18.74 -6.23
N ILE A 103 -43.34 18.34 -6.12
CA ILE A 103 -44.07 18.33 -4.85
C ILE A 103 -44.18 16.90 -4.32
N ARG A 104 -43.77 16.68 -3.07
CA ARG A 104 -43.89 15.37 -2.41
C ARG A 104 -45.10 15.31 -1.48
N ILE A 105 -46.09 14.50 -1.84
CA ILE A 105 -47.28 14.28 -1.03
C ILE A 105 -47.13 12.94 -0.27
N ILE A 106 -47.28 12.98 1.06
CA ILE A 106 -47.06 11.82 1.95
C ILE A 106 -48.39 11.43 2.60
N ARG A 107 -48.48 10.18 3.11
CA ARG A 107 -49.66 9.62 3.81
C ARG A 107 -50.88 9.43 2.90
N ILE A 108 -50.65 9.25 1.60
CA ILE A 108 -51.71 8.90 0.66
C ILE A 108 -51.95 7.37 0.73
N PRO A 109 -53.18 6.91 1.07
CA PRO A 109 -53.50 5.50 1.12
C PRO A 109 -53.29 4.88 -0.27
N LYS A 110 -52.95 3.60 -0.31
CA LYS A 110 -52.83 2.86 -1.57
C LYS A 110 -54.26 2.59 -2.07
N GLU A 111 -54.64 3.16 -3.20
CA GLU A 111 -55.94 2.88 -3.82
C GLU A 111 -55.80 1.70 -4.79
N ASP A 112 -56.77 0.79 -4.79
CA ASP A 112 -56.89 -0.34 -5.74
C ASP A 112 -57.74 0.04 -6.98
N GLY A 113 -58.08 1.32 -7.16
CA GLY A 113 -58.94 1.84 -8.24
C GLY A 113 -58.18 2.40 -9.46
N GLU A 114 -58.92 2.69 -10.53
CA GLU A 114 -58.41 3.14 -11.85
C GLU A 114 -57.71 4.52 -11.85
N LYS A 115 -57.92 5.35 -10.82
CA LYS A 115 -57.33 6.69 -10.78
C LYS A 115 -55.86 6.61 -10.41
N GLY A 116 -54.99 6.90 -11.39
CA GLY A 116 -53.55 7.01 -11.20
C GLY A 116 -53.14 8.13 -10.24
N ALA A 117 -51.84 8.33 -10.05
CA ALA A 117 -51.32 9.33 -9.10
C ALA A 117 -51.79 10.77 -9.39
N GLU A 118 -52.02 11.10 -10.67
CA GLU A 118 -52.55 12.39 -11.11
C GLU A 118 -54.01 12.62 -10.67
N GLY A 119 -54.89 11.64 -10.87
CA GLY A 119 -56.29 11.75 -10.44
C GLY A 119 -56.47 11.82 -8.91
N VAL A 120 -55.47 11.35 -8.14
CA VAL A 120 -55.41 11.56 -6.69
C VAL A 120 -54.98 13.00 -6.36
N LEU A 121 -54.03 13.57 -7.10
CA LEU A 121 -53.59 14.95 -6.95
C LEU A 121 -54.75 15.94 -7.21
N GLU A 122 -55.49 15.76 -8.30
CA GLU A 122 -56.66 16.58 -8.64
C GLU A 122 -57.71 16.60 -7.53
N GLN A 123 -58.02 15.44 -6.95
CA GLN A 123 -58.95 15.34 -5.82
C GLN A 123 -58.45 16.08 -4.58
N ILE A 124 -57.14 16.01 -4.29
CA ILE A 124 -56.54 16.74 -3.16
C ILE A 124 -56.67 18.24 -3.38
N ILE A 125 -56.40 18.73 -4.60
CA ILE A 125 -56.51 20.15 -4.95
C ILE A 125 -57.97 20.61 -4.83
N ALA A 126 -58.93 19.90 -5.45
CA ALA A 126 -60.33 20.27 -5.41
C ALA A 126 -60.91 20.29 -3.98
N LYS A 127 -60.48 19.35 -3.13
CA LYS A 127 -60.97 19.23 -1.75
C LYS A 127 -60.37 20.27 -0.80
N ASN A 128 -59.10 20.64 -0.97
CA ASN A 128 -58.38 21.50 0.00
C ASN A 128 -58.13 22.93 -0.51
N PHE A 129 -58.13 23.15 -1.83
CA PHE A 129 -57.75 24.41 -2.47
C PHE A 129 -58.75 24.81 -3.56
N LEU A 130 -59.98 25.11 -3.14
CA LEU A 130 -61.13 25.45 -4.00
C LEU A 130 -60.87 26.58 -5.02
N ASN A 131 -59.94 27.50 -4.73
CA ASN A 131 -59.61 28.62 -5.62
C ASN A 131 -58.58 28.22 -6.70
N LEU A 132 -57.64 27.33 -6.37
CA LEU A 132 -56.63 26.85 -7.33
C LEU A 132 -57.24 26.00 -8.45
N GLY A 133 -58.26 25.20 -8.12
CA GLY A 133 -58.95 24.34 -9.10
C GLY A 133 -59.93 25.08 -10.03
N LYS A 134 -60.13 26.39 -9.86
CA LYS A 134 -61.07 27.19 -10.68
C LYS A 134 -60.39 28.24 -11.56
N GLU A 135 -59.20 28.71 -11.16
CA GLU A 135 -58.54 29.88 -11.79
C GLU A 135 -57.32 29.52 -12.65
N THR A 136 -56.81 28.28 -12.56
CA THR A 136 -55.57 27.87 -13.23
C THR A 136 -55.65 26.44 -13.72
N ASP A 137 -55.39 26.21 -15.01
CA ASP A 137 -55.13 24.88 -15.55
C ASP A 137 -53.79 24.38 -14.99
N THR A 138 -53.83 23.58 -13.92
CA THR A 138 -52.61 23.03 -13.32
C THR A 138 -52.02 21.97 -14.24
N GLU A 139 -51.00 22.34 -15.01
CA GLU A 139 -50.30 21.43 -15.90
C GLU A 139 -49.35 20.53 -15.09
N THR A 140 -49.67 19.24 -15.00
CA THR A 140 -48.82 18.23 -14.36
C THR A 140 -48.00 17.52 -15.42
N GLN A 141 -46.68 17.61 -15.35
CA GLN A 141 -45.80 16.91 -16.30
C GLN A 141 -45.75 15.40 -16.04
N GLU A 142 -45.63 14.99 -14.78
CA GLU A 142 -45.59 13.58 -14.37
C GLU A 142 -46.06 13.45 -12.92
N ALA A 143 -46.90 12.45 -12.65
CA ALA A 143 -47.29 12.07 -11.29
C ALA A 143 -47.02 10.58 -11.06
N GLN A 144 -46.25 10.27 -10.02
CA GLN A 144 -45.86 8.89 -9.70
C GLN A 144 -45.75 8.65 -8.20
N ARG A 145 -45.97 7.39 -7.80
CA ARG A 145 -45.77 6.93 -6.40
C ARG A 145 -44.32 6.48 -6.23
N THR A 146 -43.70 6.87 -5.12
CA THR A 146 -42.33 6.46 -4.75
C THR A 146 -42.36 5.51 -3.54
N PRO A 147 -41.56 4.42 -3.51
CA PRO A 147 -40.64 3.98 -4.55
C PRO A 147 -41.39 3.42 -5.77
N LEU A 148 -40.80 3.61 -6.96
CA LEU A 148 -41.29 2.97 -8.18
C LEU A 148 -41.26 1.46 -7.98
N LYS A 149 -42.31 0.76 -8.45
CA LYS A 149 -42.26 -0.71 -8.51
C LYS A 149 -41.22 -1.11 -9.56
N CYS A 150 -39.97 -1.29 -9.14
CA CYS A 150 -38.99 -2.01 -9.95
C CYS A 150 -39.39 -3.48 -9.92
N ASN A 151 -39.80 -4.04 -11.07
CA ASN A 151 -39.91 -5.48 -11.23
C ASN A 151 -38.49 -6.06 -11.12
N LEU A 152 -38.13 -6.57 -9.94
CA LEU A 152 -36.93 -7.38 -9.78
C LEU A 152 -37.16 -8.67 -10.56
N ILE A 153 -36.60 -8.75 -11.77
CA ILE A 153 -36.41 -10.03 -12.44
C ILE A 153 -35.38 -10.77 -11.57
N GLN A 154 -35.87 -11.64 -10.69
CA GLN A 154 -35.01 -12.60 -10.00
C GLN A 154 -34.47 -13.54 -11.07
N SER A 155 -33.27 -13.25 -11.55
CA SER A 155 -32.45 -14.23 -12.25
C SER A 155 -32.01 -15.26 -11.22
N SER A 156 -32.75 -16.35 -11.12
CA SER A 156 -32.32 -17.55 -10.42
C SER A 156 -31.04 -18.05 -11.10
N VAL A 157 -29.92 -18.03 -10.37
CA VAL A 157 -28.72 -18.81 -10.69
C VAL A 157 -28.84 -20.16 -9.99
#